data_AF-A0A914Y7U4-F1
#
_entry.id   AF-A0A914Y7U4-F1
#
_cell.length_a   1.000
_cell.length_b   1.000
_cell.length_c   1.000
_cell.angle_alpha   90.00
_cell.angle_beta   90.00
_cell.angle_gamma   90.00
#
_symmetry.space_group_name_H-M   'P 1'
#
loop_
_entity.id
_entity.type
_entity.pdbx_description
1 polymer ?
#
loop_
_entity_poly.entity_id
_entity_poly.type
_entity_poly.pdbx_seq_one_letter_code
_entity_poly.pdbx_strand_id
1 'polypeptide(L)'
;MLGVILLSLFAILIFHQFYWRRLNLPPGPMPWPLIGNLPTIDMKNIDNQLLELKKEYGNVITLWLPKPTVIVGGLDVTITKCFIKMVKSCKSAMHTHNRKNFGGLMELPLDMIHFGEINEDFYACFRDLGVGKPVVEEAIIAQSQEACTHLKNLNGQPIHLTRYMIVSFV
;
A
#
# COMPACT_ATOMS: atom_id res chain seq x y z
N MET A 1 23.27 9.60 43.22
CA MET A 1 21.83 9.87 42.97
C MET A 1 21.54 10.12 41.49
N LEU A 2 22.16 11.11 40.84
CA LEU A 2 21.89 11.43 39.42
C LEU A 2 22.11 10.26 38.44
N GLY A 3 23.21 9.50 38.58
CA GLY A 3 23.50 8.36 37.69
C GLY A 3 22.50 7.21 37.79
N VAL A 4 21.94 6.98 38.99
CA VAL A 4 20.90 5.96 39.21
C VAL A 4 19.58 6.40 38.55
N ILE A 5 19.27 7.70 38.62
CA ILE A 5 18.08 8.29 37.97
C ILE A 5 18.23 8.22 36.44
N LEU A 6 19.40 8.53 35.89
CA LEU A 6 19.64 8.43 34.45
C LEU A 6 19.55 6.99 33.94
N LEU A 7 20.13 6.03 34.68
CA LEU A 7 20.09 4.62 34.34
C LEU A 7 18.65 4.05 34.39
N SER A 8 17.88 4.43 35.41
CA SER A 8 16.49 3.98 35.53
C SER A 8 15.60 4.58 34.43
N LEU A 9 15.76 5.87 34.11
CA LEU A 9 15.07 6.49 32.97
C LEU A 9 15.43 5.81 31.66
N PHE A 10 16.70 5.50 31.43
CA PHE A 10 17.14 4.78 30.24
C PHE A 10 16.50 3.38 30.16
N ALA A 11 16.48 2.62 31.25
CA ALA A 11 15.84 1.31 31.30
C ALA A 11 14.33 1.39 31.02
N ILE A 12 13.64 2.39 31.57
CA ILE A 12 12.20 2.63 31.31
C ILE A 12 11.97 2.96 29.84
N LEU A 13 12.80 3.79 29.23
CA LEU A 13 12.70 4.13 27.81
C LEU A 13 12.89 2.90 26.91
N ILE A 14 13.88 2.06 27.21
CA ILE A 14 14.14 0.81 26.49
C ILE A 14 12.96 -0.16 26.66
N PHE A 15 12.47 -0.35 27.88
CA PHE A 15 11.32 -1.22 28.15
C PHE A 15 10.06 -0.70 27.44
N HIS A 16 9.82 0.60 27.49
CA HIS A 16 8.69 1.21 26.78
C HIS A 16 8.81 1.03 25.27
N GLN A 17 9.99 1.31 24.70
CA GLN A 17 10.22 1.28 23.26
C GLN A 17 10.17 -0.14 22.67
N PHE A 18 10.72 -1.14 23.37
CA PHE A 18 10.85 -2.50 22.84
C PHE A 18 9.74 -3.46 23.28
N TYR A 19 9.17 -3.25 24.47
CA TYR A 19 8.12 -4.13 25.01
C TYR A 19 6.74 -3.49 24.85
N TRP A 20 6.46 -2.39 25.57
CA TRP A 20 5.12 -1.80 25.62
C TRP A 20 4.57 -1.38 24.26
N ARG A 21 5.38 -0.70 23.44
CA ARG A 21 4.95 -0.27 22.10
C ARG A 21 4.63 -1.42 21.16
N ARG A 22 5.09 -2.64 21.46
CA ARG A 22 4.88 -3.85 20.65
C ARG A 22 3.81 -4.78 21.21
N LEU A 23 3.28 -4.49 22.41
CA LEU A 23 2.20 -5.30 22.96
C LEU A 23 1.03 -5.32 21.98
N ASN A 24 0.53 -6.52 21.70
CA ASN A 24 -0.61 -6.77 20.82
C ASN A 24 -0.38 -6.45 19.33
N LEU A 25 0.87 -6.21 18.90
CA LEU A 25 1.19 -6.10 17.48
C LEU A 25 1.61 -7.46 16.90
N PRO A 26 1.30 -7.72 15.61
CA PRO A 26 1.83 -8.87 14.89
C PRO A 26 3.37 -8.95 14.93
N PRO A 27 3.95 -10.14 14.72
CA PRO A 27 5.40 -10.32 14.71
C PRO A 27 6.07 -9.48 13.62
N GLY A 28 7.37 -9.22 13.77
CA GLY A 28 8.13 -8.44 12.80
C GLY A 28 9.53 -8.07 13.29
N PRO A 29 10.37 -7.55 12.38
CA PRO A 29 11.77 -7.23 12.66
C PRO A 29 11.89 -6.17 13.75
N MET A 30 12.91 -6.30 14.59
CA MET A 30 13.15 -5.37 15.68
C MET A 30 13.44 -3.96 15.13
N PRO A 31 12.66 -2.94 15.53
CA PRO A 31 12.88 -1.58 15.06
C PRO A 31 14.08 -0.95 15.76
N TRP A 32 14.75 -0.04 15.05
CA TRP A 32 15.69 0.88 15.69
C TRP A 32 14.93 1.87 16.58
N PRO A 33 15.50 2.27 17.72
CA PRO A 33 14.94 3.35 18.53
C PRO A 33 14.69 4.61 17.65
N LEU A 34 13.53 5.24 17.83
CA LEU A 34 13.08 6.46 17.13
C LEU A 34 12.79 6.33 15.63
N ILE A 35 13.69 5.70 14.85
CA ILE A 35 13.64 5.70 13.38
C ILE A 35 12.88 4.47 12.81
N GLY A 36 12.69 3.42 13.63
CA GLY A 36 11.97 2.23 13.21
C GLY A 36 12.80 1.32 12.31
N ASN A 37 12.16 0.72 11.30
CA ASN A 37 12.82 -0.17 10.35
C ASN A 37 13.34 0.56 9.09
N LEU A 38 13.16 1.89 8.97
CA LEU A 38 13.62 2.66 7.81
C LEU A 38 15.08 2.41 7.42
N PRO A 39 16.06 2.32 8.35
CA PRO A 39 17.46 2.12 7.96
C PRO A 39 17.76 0.75 7.37
N THR A 40 16.96 -0.26 7.72
CA THR A 40 17.10 -1.65 7.24
C THR A 40 16.33 -1.88 5.93
N ILE A 41 15.37 -1.02 5.64
CA ILE A 41 14.50 -1.13 4.47
C ILE A 41 15.18 -0.50 3.24
N ASP A 42 15.35 -1.30 2.20
CA ASP A 42 15.74 -0.86 0.87
C ASP A 42 14.49 -0.59 0.04
N MET A 43 14.13 0.69 -0.12
CA MET A 43 12.97 1.11 -0.91
C MET A 43 13.03 0.69 -2.38
N LYS A 44 14.22 0.49 -2.95
CA LYS A 44 14.38 0.02 -4.34
C LYS A 44 14.07 -1.47 -4.48
N ASN A 45 14.30 -2.24 -3.42
CA ASN A 45 14.14 -3.70 -3.41
C ASN A 45 13.12 -4.20 -2.36
N ILE A 46 12.20 -3.32 -1.94
CA ILE A 46 11.25 -3.59 -0.86
C ILE A 46 10.41 -4.84 -1.13
N ASP A 47 10.09 -5.14 -2.40
CA ASP A 47 9.27 -6.30 -2.75
C ASP A 47 9.93 -7.62 -2.35
N ASN A 48 11.23 -7.75 -2.63
CA ASN A 48 12.00 -8.93 -2.28
C ASN A 48 12.25 -9.01 -0.78
N GLN A 49 12.52 -7.87 -0.13
CA GLN A 49 12.67 -7.83 1.33
C GLN A 49 11.37 -8.24 2.04
N LEU A 50 10.22 -7.80 1.55
CA LEU A 50 8.92 -8.21 2.10
C LEU A 50 8.66 -9.70 1.88
N LEU A 51 9.06 -10.28 0.73
CA LEU A 51 9.05 -11.73 0.50
C LEU A 51 9.87 -12.50 1.53
N GLU A 52 11.06 -12.01 1.86
CA GLU A 52 11.94 -12.62 2.88
C GLU A 52 11.31 -12.51 4.27
N LEU A 53 10.84 -11.32 4.64
CA LEU A 53 10.15 -11.10 5.91
C LEU A 53 8.90 -11.97 6.04
N LYS A 54 8.16 -12.19 4.95
CA LYS A 54 7.02 -13.11 4.94
C LYS A 54 7.42 -14.56 5.18
N LYS A 55 8.56 -15.00 4.64
CA LYS A 55 9.08 -16.35 4.92
C LYS A 55 9.47 -16.49 6.39
N GLU A 56 9.96 -15.43 7.02
CA GLU A 56 10.43 -15.42 8.41
C GLU A 56 9.28 -15.25 9.43
N TYR A 57 8.40 -14.27 9.22
CA TYR A 57 7.37 -13.85 10.18
C TYR A 57 5.94 -14.27 9.80
N GLY A 58 5.73 -14.75 8.57
CA GLY A 58 4.42 -15.18 8.07
C GLY A 58 3.65 -14.10 7.30
N ASN A 59 2.35 -14.33 7.12
CA ASN A 59 1.50 -13.48 6.26
C ASN A 59 1.09 -12.13 6.89
N VAL A 60 1.27 -11.94 8.19
CA VAL A 60 0.89 -10.70 8.89
C VAL A 60 2.07 -10.22 9.70
N ILE A 61 2.66 -9.10 9.28
CA ILE A 61 3.95 -8.60 9.79
C ILE A 61 3.77 -7.16 10.23
N THR A 62 4.46 -6.73 11.28
CA THR A 62 4.55 -5.32 11.66
C THR A 62 5.89 -4.74 11.25
N LEU A 63 5.86 -3.67 10.43
CA LEU A 63 7.02 -2.81 10.17
C LEU A 63 6.85 -1.45 10.84
N TRP A 64 7.93 -0.92 11.40
CA TRP A 64 7.94 0.40 12.00
C TRP A 64 8.41 1.45 10.98
N LEU A 65 7.45 2.10 10.32
CA LEU A 65 7.68 3.19 9.38
C LEU A 65 7.24 4.51 10.04
N PRO A 66 8.16 5.17 10.77
CA PRO A 66 7.92 6.06 11.94
C PRO A 66 6.84 5.67 12.97
N LYS A 67 5.79 4.99 12.54
CA LYS A 67 4.66 4.42 13.28
C LYS A 67 4.55 2.93 12.92
N PRO A 68 3.90 2.11 13.75
CA PRO A 68 3.68 0.71 13.41
C PRO A 68 2.73 0.61 12.20
N THR A 69 3.16 -0.08 11.17
CA THR A 69 2.40 -0.40 9.96
C THR A 69 2.27 -1.91 9.87
N VAL A 70 1.03 -2.40 9.86
CA VAL A 70 0.79 -3.83 9.63
C VAL A 70 0.77 -4.08 8.13
N ILE A 71 1.63 -4.99 7.70
CA ILE A 71 1.73 -5.46 6.33
C ILE A 71 1.09 -6.83 6.26
N VAL A 72 0.14 -6.96 5.34
CA VAL A 72 -0.54 -8.22 5.09
C VAL A 72 -0.12 -8.76 3.74
N GLY A 73 0.46 -9.96 3.77
CA GLY A 73 1.02 -10.66 2.62
C GLY A 73 0.24 -11.90 2.27
N GLY A 74 -0.82 -11.74 1.51
CA GLY A 74 -1.65 -12.84 1.00
C GLY A 74 -3.13 -12.63 1.26
N LEU A 75 -3.94 -13.31 0.46
CA LEU A 75 -5.39 -13.23 0.48
C LEU A 75 -5.99 -14.51 1.04
N ASP A 76 -5.78 -14.76 2.35
CA ASP A 76 -6.52 -15.82 3.02
C ASP A 76 -7.94 -15.34 3.41
N VAL A 77 -8.84 -16.29 3.66
CA VAL A 77 -10.25 -15.99 3.98
C VAL A 77 -10.38 -15.22 5.30
N THR A 78 -9.50 -15.47 6.26
CA THR A 78 -9.51 -14.85 7.59
C THR A 78 -9.07 -13.39 7.51
N ILE A 79 -7.97 -13.12 6.81
CA ILE A 79 -7.44 -11.83 6.45
C ILE A 79 -8.49 -11.02 5.69
N THR A 80 -9.12 -11.62 4.68
CA THR A 80 -10.15 -10.96 3.88
C THR A 80 -11.36 -10.57 4.75
N LYS A 81 -11.79 -11.45 5.66
CA LYS A 81 -12.88 -11.16 6.61
C LYS A 81 -12.49 -10.06 7.60
N CYS A 82 -11.29 -10.11 8.17
CA CYS A 82 -10.76 -9.10 9.07
C CYS A 82 -10.68 -7.74 8.36
N PHE A 83 -10.23 -7.73 7.11
CA PHE A 83 -10.16 -6.56 6.25
C PHE A 83 -11.55 -5.96 6.01
N ILE A 84 -12.52 -6.75 5.54
CA ILE A 84 -13.90 -6.27 5.29
C ILE A 84 -14.49 -5.67 6.58
N LYS A 85 -14.25 -6.30 7.73
CA LYS A 85 -14.72 -5.78 9.03
C LYS A 85 -14.02 -4.47 9.37
N MET A 86 -12.71 -4.39 9.19
CA MET A 86 -11.92 -3.20 9.51
C MET A 86 -12.26 -2.03 8.59
N VAL A 87 -12.39 -2.23 7.27
CA VAL A 87 -12.86 -1.21 6.31
C VAL A 87 -14.23 -0.67 6.71
N LYS A 88 -15.15 -1.54 7.14
CA LYS A 88 -16.47 -1.11 7.65
C LYS A 88 -16.38 -0.33 8.94
N SER A 89 -15.43 -0.64 9.81
CA SER A 89 -15.24 0.02 11.11
C SER A 89 -14.39 1.30 11.02
N CYS A 90 -13.51 1.42 10.04
CA CYS A 90 -12.56 2.51 9.91
C CYS A 90 -12.91 3.39 8.69
N LYS A 91 -13.23 4.66 8.92
CA LYS A 91 -13.38 5.69 7.87
C LYS A 91 -12.01 6.19 7.31
N SER A 92 -10.97 5.37 7.44
CA SER A 92 -9.57 5.75 7.18
C SER A 92 -9.05 5.26 5.84
N ALA A 93 -8.09 6.00 5.30
CA ALA A 93 -7.34 5.68 4.10
C ALA A 93 -6.65 4.33 4.23
N MET A 94 -6.75 3.54 3.17
CA MET A 94 -5.97 2.33 3.02
C MET A 94 -5.09 2.51 1.80
N HIS A 95 -3.77 2.51 2.00
CA HIS A 95 -2.84 2.53 0.90
C HIS A 95 -2.65 1.09 0.42
N THR A 96 -3.34 0.73 -0.66
CA THR A 96 -3.08 -0.51 -1.37
C THR A 96 -1.96 -0.26 -2.36
N HIS A 97 -0.82 -0.92 -2.17
CA HIS A 97 0.28 -0.83 -3.10
C HIS A 97 0.41 -2.15 -3.85
N ASN A 98 -0.08 -2.18 -5.09
CA ASN A 98 -0.07 -3.40 -5.90
C ASN A 98 1.34 -3.64 -6.47
N ARG A 99 2.19 -4.32 -5.69
CA ARG A 99 3.53 -4.75 -6.11
C ARG A 99 3.46 -6.13 -6.78
N LYS A 100 4.04 -6.22 -7.98
CA LYS A 100 3.89 -7.35 -8.93
C LYS A 100 4.26 -8.73 -8.38
N ASN A 101 5.03 -8.81 -7.29
CA ASN A 101 5.58 -10.08 -6.77
C ASN A 101 5.06 -10.47 -5.38
N PHE A 102 4.21 -9.67 -4.74
CA PHE A 102 3.75 -9.92 -3.37
C PHE A 102 2.24 -9.78 -3.26
N GLY A 103 1.50 -10.71 -3.88
CA GLY A 103 0.10 -11.06 -3.57
C GLY A 103 -0.88 -9.95 -3.14
N GLY A 104 -0.73 -8.73 -3.64
CA GLY A 104 -1.35 -7.54 -3.07
C GLY A 104 -0.79 -7.20 -1.68
N LEU A 105 0.25 -6.37 -1.60
CA LEU A 105 0.66 -5.76 -0.35
C LEU A 105 -0.39 -4.77 0.09
N MET A 106 -0.92 -4.98 1.28
CA MET A 106 -1.78 -4.00 1.91
C MET A 106 -1.11 -3.44 3.13
N GLU A 107 -0.91 -2.13 3.09
CA GLU A 107 -0.42 -1.36 4.21
C GLU A 107 -1.61 -0.86 5.02
N LEU A 108 -1.61 -1.21 6.29
CA LEU A 108 -2.57 -0.74 7.28
C LEU A 108 -1.89 0.28 8.17
N PRO A 109 -1.84 1.56 7.78
CA PRO A 109 -1.48 2.60 8.72
C PRO A 109 -2.55 2.63 9.82
N LEU A 110 -2.12 2.44 11.07
CA LEU A 110 -3.00 2.37 12.23
C LEU A 110 -3.74 3.69 12.54
N ASP A 111 -3.40 4.79 11.85
CA ASP A 111 -3.81 6.13 12.22
C ASP A 111 -4.07 7.13 11.07
N MET A 112 -4.59 6.67 9.92
CA MET A 112 -4.90 7.59 8.80
C MET A 112 -6.39 7.76 8.48
N ILE A 113 -7.16 8.34 9.41
CA ILE A 113 -8.53 8.80 9.12
C ILE A 113 -8.45 9.95 8.08
N HIS A 114 -9.33 9.96 7.06
CA HIS A 114 -9.65 11.07 6.11
C HIS A 114 -9.72 10.77 4.59
N PHE A 115 -9.65 9.52 4.11
CA PHE A 115 -9.91 9.23 2.67
C PHE A 115 -11.33 8.75 2.35
N GLY A 116 -12.14 8.39 3.35
CA GLY A 116 -13.47 7.81 3.11
C GLY A 116 -14.43 8.74 2.36
N GLU A 117 -14.41 10.03 2.68
CA GLU A 117 -15.30 11.04 2.08
C GLU A 117 -14.89 11.37 0.63
N ILE A 118 -13.59 11.38 0.33
CA ILE A 118 -13.07 11.64 -1.03
C ILE A 118 -13.54 10.55 -2.00
N ASN A 119 -13.68 9.30 -1.54
CA ASN A 119 -13.99 8.19 -2.43
C ASN A 119 -15.43 8.21 -2.95
N GLU A 120 -16.45 8.47 -2.11
CA GLU A 120 -17.85 8.44 -2.55
C GLU A 120 -18.16 9.55 -3.56
N ASP A 121 -17.67 10.77 -3.29
CA ASP A 121 -17.83 11.92 -4.18
C ASP A 121 -17.02 11.74 -5.48
N PHE A 122 -15.83 11.15 -5.41
CA PHE A 122 -15.02 10.83 -6.59
C PHE A 122 -15.70 9.80 -7.49
N TYR A 123 -16.21 8.69 -6.92
CA TYR A 123 -16.94 7.69 -7.71
C TYR A 123 -18.26 8.24 -8.27
N ALA A 124 -18.94 9.12 -7.53
CA ALA A 124 -20.10 9.84 -8.04
C ALA A 124 -19.72 10.69 -9.26
N CYS A 125 -18.63 11.46 -9.18
CA CYS A 125 -18.11 12.26 -10.28
C CYS A 125 -17.81 11.41 -11.53
N PHE A 126 -17.12 10.26 -11.41
CA PHE A 126 -16.86 9.39 -12.57
C PHE A 126 -18.13 8.86 -13.22
N ARG A 127 -19.12 8.48 -12.41
CA ARG A 127 -20.43 8.02 -12.90
C ARG A 127 -21.19 9.15 -13.60
N ASP A 128 -21.09 10.38 -13.09
CA ASP A 128 -21.68 11.56 -13.71
C ASP A 128 -20.99 11.91 -15.04
N LEU A 129 -19.66 11.79 -15.10
CA LEU A 129 -18.84 11.88 -16.32
C LEU A 129 -19.11 10.75 -17.32
N GLY A 130 -19.92 9.76 -16.95
CA GLY A 130 -20.40 8.71 -17.85
C GLY A 130 -19.60 7.43 -17.82
N VAL A 131 -18.65 7.26 -16.89
CA VAL A 131 -17.98 5.97 -16.69
C VAL A 131 -19.02 4.90 -16.30
N GLY A 132 -19.01 3.78 -17.02
CA GLY A 132 -20.01 2.72 -16.90
C GLY A 132 -21.32 3.00 -17.66
N LYS A 133 -21.42 4.10 -18.43
CA LYS A 133 -22.52 4.38 -19.36
C LYS A 133 -22.07 4.13 -20.81
N PRO A 134 -23.02 3.89 -21.74
CA PRO A 134 -22.70 3.65 -23.15
C PRO A 134 -21.87 4.76 -23.80
N VAL A 135 -22.04 6.02 -23.38
CA VAL A 135 -21.32 7.16 -23.99
C VAL A 135 -19.80 7.05 -23.84
N VAL A 136 -19.31 6.54 -22.70
CA VAL A 136 -17.86 6.32 -22.49
C VAL A 136 -17.41 5.02 -23.13
N GLU A 137 -18.26 3.98 -23.15
CA GLU A 137 -17.97 2.72 -23.85
C GLU A 137 -17.75 2.96 -25.35
N GLU A 138 -18.66 3.69 -26.00
CA GLU A 138 -18.56 4.06 -27.41
C GLU A 138 -17.29 4.88 -27.69
N ALA A 139 -16.94 5.83 -26.80
CA ALA A 139 -15.71 6.60 -26.92
C ALA A 139 -14.44 5.72 -26.81
N ILE A 140 -14.42 4.76 -25.88
CA ILE A 140 -13.32 3.81 -25.73
C ILE A 140 -13.19 2.93 -26.98
N ILE A 141 -14.31 2.44 -27.53
CA ILE A 141 -14.33 1.63 -28.75
C ILE A 141 -13.77 2.45 -29.92
N ALA A 142 -14.23 3.69 -30.10
CA ALA A 142 -13.79 4.56 -31.18
C ALA A 142 -12.27 4.83 -31.10
N GLN A 143 -11.75 5.21 -29.93
CA GLN A 143 -10.31 5.43 -29.75
C GLN A 143 -9.49 4.14 -29.94
N SER A 144 -10.02 3.00 -29.51
CA SER A 144 -9.36 1.71 -29.70
C SER A 144 -9.26 1.34 -31.18
N GLN A 145 -10.30 1.62 -31.97
CA GLN A 145 -10.30 1.39 -33.42
C GLN A 145 -9.32 2.32 -34.15
N GLU A 146 -9.25 3.59 -33.74
CA GLU A 146 -8.28 4.55 -34.26
C GLU A 146 -6.84 4.09 -33.97
N ALA A 147 -6.56 3.70 -32.72
CA ALA A 147 -5.26 3.18 -32.33
C ALA A 147 -4.88 1.92 -33.13
N CYS A 148 -5.81 0.98 -33.32
CA CYS A 148 -5.59 -0.21 -34.16
C CYS A 148 -5.28 0.14 -35.61
N THR A 149 -5.97 1.14 -36.16
CA THR A 149 -5.77 1.59 -37.54
C THR A 149 -4.39 2.23 -37.71
N HIS A 150 -4.00 3.09 -36.77
CA HIS A 150 -2.67 3.69 -36.73
C HIS A 150 -1.57 2.63 -36.65
N LEU A 151 -1.74 1.62 -35.79
CA LEU A 151 -0.79 0.52 -35.66
C LEU A 151 -0.65 -0.30 -36.96
N LYS A 152 -1.74 -0.56 -37.67
CA LYS A 152 -1.71 -1.25 -38.97
C LYS A 152 -0.94 -0.44 -40.02
N ASN A 153 -1.11 0.88 -40.04
CA ASN A 153 -0.45 1.77 -41.00
C ASN A 153 1.07 1.88 -40.82
N LEU A 154 1.60 1.46 -39.67
CA LEU A 154 3.04 1.43 -39.42
C LEU A 154 3.77 0.28 -40.14
N ASN A 155 3.06 -0.66 -40.76
CA ASN A 155 3.63 -1.74 -41.58
C ASN A 155 4.80 -2.50 -40.91
N GLY A 156 4.70 -2.73 -39.60
CA GLY A 156 5.71 -3.46 -38.82
C GLY A 156 6.96 -2.65 -38.44
N GLN A 157 6.97 -1.33 -38.66
CA GLN A 157 8.07 -0.49 -38.19
C GLN A 157 8.15 -0.49 -36.66
N PRO A 158 9.38 -0.50 -36.08
CA PRO A 158 9.56 -0.46 -34.65
C PRO A 158 9.05 0.87 -34.09
N ILE A 159 8.18 0.79 -33.09
CA ILE A 159 7.63 1.96 -32.40
C ILE A 159 7.65 1.80 -30.88
N HIS A 160 7.72 2.92 -30.19
CA HIS A 160 7.54 2.97 -28.74
C HIS A 160 6.04 3.05 -28.38
N LEU A 161 5.45 1.90 -28.06
CA LEU A 161 4.03 1.77 -27.69
C LEU A 161 3.59 2.65 -26.51
N THR A 162 4.51 2.98 -25.60
CA THR A 162 4.24 3.83 -24.43
C THR A 162 3.65 5.19 -24.82
N ARG A 163 4.02 5.73 -25.99
CA ARG A 163 3.50 7.02 -26.47
C ARG A 163 2.03 6.94 -26.94
N TYR A 164 1.55 5.73 -27.24
CA TYR A 164 0.20 5.49 -27.78
C TYR A 164 -0.74 4.85 -26.75
N MET A 165 -0.21 4.26 -25.66
CA MET A 165 -1.01 3.65 -24.59
C MET A 165 -1.21 4.55 -23.37
N ILE A 166 -0.53 5.69 -23.31
CA ILE A 166 -0.78 6.69 -22.26
C ILE A 166 -1.78 7.69 -22.80
N VAL A 167 -2.99 7.69 -22.24
CA VAL A 167 -3.95 8.78 -22.42
C VAL A 167 -3.33 10.02 -21.78
N SER A 168 -2.67 10.84 -22.59
CA SER A 168 -2.18 12.14 -22.14
C SER A 168 -3.38 13.06 -22.15
N PHE A 169 -3.95 13.31 -20.96
CA PHE A 169 -4.90 14.42 -20.79
C PHE A 169 -4.13 15.71 -21.05
N VAL A 170 -4.37 16.29 -22.23
CA VAL A 170 -4.07 17.70 -22.52
C VAL A 170 -5.23 18.53 -22.03
#